data_AF-A0A2Z6MEZ2-F1
#
_entry.id   AF-A0A2Z6MEZ2-F1
#
_cell.length_a   1.000
_cell.length_b   1.000
_cell.length_c   1.000
_cell.angle_alpha   90.00
_cell.angle_beta   90.00
_cell.angle_gamma   90.00
#
_symmetry.space_group_name_H-M   'P 1'
#
loop_
_entity.id
_entity.type
_entity.pdbx_description
1 polymer ?
#
loop_
_entity_poly.entity_id
_entity_poly.type
_entity_poly.pdbx_seq_one_letter_code
_entity_poly.pdbx_strand_id
1 'polypeptide(L)'
;MAMKLKYLSSIAEEVVAKCAQKIDISVDKLVEDFEKGWTPDEGNYCKNLVEFCSGKALTQMCHNIGEEINNGSFGRLSYDIMLAWERPTYYDDDNEHLEAEAKEKEEKKSTVKTTQEQDDISLFYSDIMPLLVSNEPTVGEDAFVWLGSLVPLVADVANGRFTFETLTAPTGLRLHFPAYDMFLKEMEKCVRHLQKQATPTGVELAEDECIIHVEGTASSQRVIRHIGTTSWPGRLTLTNYALYFEASGVIRYDDALKIDLRNDAEQSVKPTATGPWGAQLFDKAIVIESTDLSEAVVLEFPELTSSTRRDHWMALIREIMFLHQFLSKYNINCPIQTWEMHARTLLGIIRLHAAREMLRISPPVPTKFLIFSLYDEIPKGDYVLEELPDSLRKVNSGKPCSASSILKSMHIDGPVVSNTIVEEASQVDKSVDVRDDSPSLDSAIKQSREEEKRVLVAKATTEELKDEGVTDSVLVLTELLKPLQNAVPWLQKIFTWEKPIATVAVLALSLIITYMEWVGKTAAAFLVWVIIKMLKAREEKLNEKCNEIVISRSNMASDQSTMDSIVSAQHGLYTVHEMMQIANIAMLKIWSILISKADKLQAIE
;
A
#
# COMPACT_ATOMS: atom_id res chain seq x y z
N MET A 1 -40.31 -13.22 26.55
CA MET A 1 -39.36 -13.57 25.48
C MET A 1 -39.49 -12.64 24.27
N ALA A 2 -40.61 -12.64 23.52
CA ALA A 2 -40.83 -11.76 22.36
C ALA A 2 -40.88 -10.23 22.60
N MET A 3 -40.65 -9.75 23.83
CA MET A 3 -40.71 -8.33 24.18
C MET A 3 -39.39 -7.59 23.97
N LYS A 4 -38.24 -8.30 23.94
CA LYS A 4 -36.92 -7.67 23.84
C LYS A 4 -36.34 -7.56 22.42
N LEU A 5 -36.78 -8.40 21.48
CA LEU A 5 -36.45 -8.24 20.05
C LEU A 5 -36.98 -6.92 19.49
N LYS A 6 -38.05 -6.37 20.08
CA LYS A 6 -38.65 -5.08 19.70
C LYS A 6 -37.72 -3.88 19.89
N TYR A 7 -36.61 -4.05 20.62
CA TYR A 7 -35.64 -2.99 20.84
C TYR A 7 -34.47 -3.04 19.85
N LEU A 8 -34.40 -4.06 18.99
CA LEU A 8 -33.41 -4.16 17.93
C LEU A 8 -33.75 -3.22 16.77
N SER A 9 -32.74 -2.71 16.09
CA SER A 9 -32.92 -2.09 14.76
C SER A 9 -33.40 -3.14 13.76
N SER A 10 -33.99 -2.67 12.67
CA SER A 10 -34.43 -3.52 11.55
C SER A 10 -33.29 -4.39 11.00
N ILE A 11 -32.09 -3.82 10.84
CA ILE A 11 -30.87 -4.52 10.40
C ILE A 11 -30.43 -5.56 11.44
N ALA A 12 -30.47 -5.22 12.74
CA ALA A 12 -30.07 -6.15 13.79
C ALA A 12 -31.04 -7.34 13.93
N GLU A 13 -32.35 -7.13 13.76
CA GLU A 13 -33.33 -8.21 13.71
C GLU A 13 -33.08 -9.15 12.52
N GLU A 14 -32.80 -8.59 11.34
CA GLU A 14 -32.46 -9.35 10.14
C GLU A 14 -31.16 -10.15 10.34
N VAL A 15 -30.13 -9.55 10.94
CA VAL A 15 -28.87 -10.23 11.26
C VAL A 15 -29.10 -11.39 12.20
N VAL A 16 -29.85 -11.22 13.29
CA VAL A 16 -30.16 -12.32 14.22
C VAL A 16 -30.90 -13.46 13.50
N ALA A 17 -31.84 -13.15 12.62
CA ALA A 17 -32.54 -14.14 11.82
C ALA A 17 -31.61 -14.88 10.85
N LYS A 18 -30.74 -14.17 10.11
CA LYS A 18 -29.74 -14.76 9.21
C LYS A 18 -28.73 -15.61 9.98
N CYS A 19 -28.27 -15.15 11.14
CA CYS A 19 -27.37 -15.92 12.02
C CYS A 19 -28.03 -17.23 12.47
N ALA A 20 -29.29 -17.17 12.92
CA ALA A 20 -30.06 -18.34 13.32
C ALA A 20 -30.25 -19.35 12.16
N GLN A 21 -30.55 -18.85 10.96
CA GLN A 21 -30.62 -19.66 9.75
C GLN A 21 -29.28 -20.33 9.43
N LYS A 22 -28.17 -19.62 9.60
CA LYS A 22 -26.84 -20.13 9.25
C LYS A 22 -26.37 -21.27 10.18
N ILE A 23 -26.79 -21.24 11.44
CA ILE A 23 -26.49 -22.28 12.44
C ILE A 23 -27.56 -23.36 12.55
N ASP A 24 -28.62 -23.32 11.73
CA ASP A 24 -29.77 -24.24 11.72
C ASP A 24 -30.50 -24.35 13.08
N ILE A 25 -30.77 -23.20 13.71
CA ILE A 25 -31.49 -23.09 14.99
C ILE A 25 -32.60 -22.02 14.85
N SER A 26 -33.70 -22.14 15.62
CA SER A 26 -34.72 -21.09 15.67
C SER A 26 -34.21 -19.83 16.39
N VAL A 27 -34.70 -18.65 15.97
CA VAL A 27 -34.36 -17.37 16.62
C VAL A 27 -34.66 -17.41 18.12
N ASP A 28 -35.82 -17.93 18.51
CA ASP A 28 -36.21 -18.04 19.93
C ASP A 28 -35.19 -18.85 20.74
N LYS A 29 -34.75 -20.00 20.21
CA LYS A 29 -33.77 -20.85 20.89
C LYS A 29 -32.39 -20.18 20.96
N LEU A 30 -31.99 -19.44 19.92
CA LEU A 30 -30.74 -18.69 19.92
C LEU A 30 -30.74 -17.58 20.99
N VAL A 31 -31.85 -16.86 21.12
CA VAL A 31 -32.05 -15.83 22.15
C VAL A 31 -32.10 -16.46 23.55
N GLU A 32 -32.80 -17.58 23.72
CA GLU A 32 -32.81 -18.32 24.99
C GLU A 32 -31.40 -18.77 25.41
N ASP A 33 -30.58 -19.24 24.46
CA ASP A 33 -29.20 -19.65 24.74
C ASP A 33 -28.31 -18.47 25.14
N PHE A 34 -28.56 -17.27 24.61
CA PHE A 34 -27.91 -16.04 25.06
C PHE A 34 -28.37 -15.66 26.47
N GLU A 35 -29.68 -15.61 26.71
CA GLU A 35 -30.25 -15.18 28.00
C GLU A 35 -29.88 -16.10 29.18
N LYS A 36 -29.52 -17.37 28.92
CA LYS A 36 -29.00 -18.30 29.96
C LYS A 36 -27.67 -17.84 30.58
N GLY A 37 -26.84 -17.14 29.82
CA GLY A 37 -25.52 -16.68 30.25
C GLY A 37 -25.43 -15.17 30.51
N TRP A 38 -26.46 -14.42 30.13
CA TRP A 38 -26.45 -12.94 30.21
C TRP A 38 -26.70 -12.44 31.63
N THR A 39 -25.89 -11.48 32.08
CA THR A 39 -26.16 -10.73 33.31
C THR A 39 -26.46 -9.25 33.03
N PRO A 40 -27.40 -8.61 33.76
CA PRO A 40 -27.79 -7.21 33.50
C PRO A 40 -26.66 -6.18 33.63
N ASP A 41 -25.58 -6.53 34.34
CA ASP A 41 -24.43 -5.66 34.58
C ASP A 41 -23.45 -5.62 33.38
N GLU A 42 -23.65 -6.48 32.36
CA GLU A 42 -22.75 -6.64 31.19
C GLU A 42 -22.98 -5.61 30.06
N GLY A 43 -23.84 -4.60 30.26
CA GLY A 43 -24.00 -3.47 29.34
C GLY A 43 -25.20 -3.56 28.40
N ASN A 44 -25.02 -3.18 27.12
CA ASN A 44 -26.13 -3.00 26.18
C ASN A 44 -26.64 -4.36 25.66
N TYR A 45 -27.84 -4.75 26.09
CA TYR A 45 -28.49 -6.00 25.71
C TYR A 45 -28.52 -6.25 24.20
N CYS A 46 -28.93 -5.24 23.40
CA CYS A 46 -29.07 -5.39 21.95
C CYS A 46 -27.73 -5.66 21.28
N LYS A 47 -26.71 -4.90 21.69
CA LYS A 47 -25.34 -5.06 21.18
C LYS A 47 -24.77 -6.43 21.53
N ASN A 48 -24.86 -6.83 22.81
CA ASN A 48 -24.33 -8.10 23.28
C ASN A 48 -25.06 -9.30 22.63
N LEU A 49 -26.36 -9.17 22.35
CA LEU A 49 -27.12 -10.19 21.61
C LEU A 49 -26.61 -10.32 20.17
N VAL A 50 -26.39 -9.20 19.47
CA VAL A 50 -25.82 -9.19 18.11
C VAL A 50 -24.42 -9.82 18.13
N GLU A 51 -23.57 -9.45 19.09
CA GLU A 51 -22.22 -10.03 19.24
C GLU A 51 -22.26 -11.55 19.44
N PHE A 52 -23.13 -12.04 20.33
CA PHE A 52 -23.28 -13.47 20.59
C PHE A 52 -23.78 -14.25 19.37
N CYS A 53 -24.82 -13.75 18.71
CA CYS A 53 -25.39 -14.40 17.52
C CYS A 53 -24.40 -14.41 16.36
N SER A 54 -23.74 -13.28 16.14
CA SER A 54 -22.72 -13.11 15.09
C SER A 54 -21.54 -14.03 15.33
N GLY A 55 -21.02 -14.10 16.57
CA GLY A 55 -19.89 -14.98 16.89
C GLY A 55 -20.17 -16.45 16.60
N LYS A 56 -21.37 -16.95 16.93
CA LYS A 56 -21.79 -18.32 16.58
C LYS A 56 -21.89 -18.54 15.07
N ALA A 57 -22.55 -17.63 14.35
CA ALA A 57 -22.72 -17.75 12.91
C ALA A 57 -21.40 -17.66 12.14
N LEU A 58 -20.53 -16.71 12.50
CA LEU A 58 -19.21 -16.54 11.91
C LEU A 58 -18.34 -17.78 12.15
N THR A 59 -18.37 -18.37 13.35
CA THR A 59 -17.69 -19.64 13.65
C THR A 59 -18.09 -20.75 12.68
N GLN A 60 -19.38 -20.87 12.36
CA GLN A 60 -19.87 -21.84 11.39
C GLN A 60 -19.39 -21.53 9.96
N MET A 61 -19.34 -20.25 9.58
CA MET A 61 -18.88 -19.82 8.24
C MET A 61 -17.37 -20.01 8.04
N CYS A 62 -16.57 -19.84 9.08
CA CYS A 62 -15.12 -20.01 9.01
C CYS A 62 -14.68 -21.41 8.56
N HIS A 63 -15.51 -22.45 8.77
CA HIS A 63 -15.19 -23.80 8.31
C HIS A 63 -15.04 -23.92 6.79
N ASN A 64 -15.82 -23.17 6.01
CA ASN A 64 -15.82 -23.20 4.54
C ASN A 64 -15.69 -21.78 3.96
N ILE A 65 -14.80 -20.96 4.54
CA ILE A 65 -14.75 -19.52 4.24
C ILE A 65 -14.54 -19.21 2.76
N GLY A 66 -13.76 -20.03 2.04
CA GLY A 66 -13.51 -19.84 0.61
C GLY A 66 -14.80 -19.93 -0.22
N GLU A 67 -15.63 -20.93 0.03
CA GLU A 67 -16.93 -21.09 -0.65
C GLU A 67 -17.90 -19.96 -0.27
N GLU A 68 -17.90 -19.56 1.00
CA GLU A 68 -18.75 -18.48 1.53
C GLU A 68 -18.37 -17.09 1.00
N ILE A 69 -17.12 -16.87 0.59
CA ILE A 69 -16.73 -15.64 -0.13
C ILE A 69 -17.22 -15.71 -1.58
N ASN A 70 -17.08 -16.86 -2.24
CA ASN A 70 -17.45 -17.03 -3.65
C ASN A 70 -18.94 -16.84 -3.93
N ASN A 71 -19.78 -17.39 -3.07
CA ASN A 71 -21.23 -17.27 -3.17
C ASN A 71 -21.75 -15.92 -2.63
N GLY A 72 -20.86 -15.07 -2.08
CA GLY A 72 -21.17 -13.76 -1.51
C GLY A 72 -21.89 -13.79 -0.16
N SER A 73 -22.15 -14.97 0.43
CA SER A 73 -22.88 -15.06 1.70
C SER A 73 -22.07 -14.53 2.87
N PHE A 74 -20.76 -14.79 2.91
CA PHE A 74 -19.88 -14.20 3.92
C PHE A 74 -19.88 -12.69 3.79
N GLY A 75 -19.55 -12.15 2.61
CA GLY A 75 -19.44 -10.72 2.40
C GLY A 75 -20.70 -9.95 2.77
N ARG A 76 -21.89 -10.45 2.39
CA ARG A 76 -23.15 -9.77 2.76
C ARG A 76 -23.44 -9.88 4.26
N LEU A 77 -23.37 -11.07 4.83
CA LEU A 77 -23.73 -11.27 6.24
C LEU A 77 -22.74 -10.57 7.18
N SER A 78 -21.43 -10.62 6.89
CA SER A 78 -20.43 -9.94 7.72
C SER A 78 -20.54 -8.42 7.62
N TYR A 79 -20.95 -7.88 6.46
CA TYR A 79 -21.24 -6.45 6.32
C TYR A 79 -22.48 -6.03 7.12
N ASP A 80 -23.58 -6.78 7.00
CA ASP A 80 -24.80 -6.53 7.77
C ASP A 80 -24.54 -6.65 9.28
N ILE A 81 -23.70 -7.62 9.70
CA ILE A 81 -23.24 -7.77 11.10
C ILE A 81 -22.52 -6.51 11.59
N MET A 82 -21.62 -5.92 10.78
CA MET A 82 -20.94 -4.68 11.16
C MET A 82 -21.92 -3.51 11.33
N LEU A 83 -22.89 -3.37 10.42
CA LEU A 83 -23.94 -2.35 10.52
C LEU A 83 -24.82 -2.54 11.76
N ALA A 84 -25.28 -3.78 12.02
CA ALA A 84 -26.05 -4.12 13.21
C ALA A 84 -25.28 -3.89 14.51
N TRP A 85 -23.96 -4.09 14.51
CA TRP A 85 -23.12 -3.84 15.68
C TRP A 85 -22.94 -2.35 15.97
N GLU A 86 -22.84 -1.52 14.92
CA GLU A 86 -22.75 -0.07 15.01
C GLU A 86 -24.08 0.57 15.46
N ARG A 87 -25.20 0.03 14.97
CA ARG A 87 -26.57 0.52 15.20
C ARG A 87 -27.49 -0.63 15.66
N PRO A 88 -27.31 -1.14 16.90
CA PRO A 88 -28.03 -2.32 17.36
C PRO A 88 -29.46 -2.04 17.81
N THR A 89 -29.87 -0.77 17.99
CA THR A 89 -31.15 -0.42 18.61
C THR A 89 -32.10 0.30 17.68
N TYR A 90 -33.41 0.11 17.88
CA TYR A 90 -34.44 0.72 17.03
C TYR A 90 -34.42 2.28 17.01
N TYR A 91 -33.89 2.92 18.05
CA TYR A 91 -33.69 4.39 18.06
C TYR A 91 -32.69 4.84 16.98
N ASP A 92 -31.84 3.93 16.49
CA ASP A 92 -30.87 4.22 15.44
C ASP A 92 -31.54 4.28 14.06
N ASP A 93 -32.66 3.56 13.85
CA ASP A 93 -33.45 3.58 12.61
C ASP A 93 -34.13 4.95 12.40
N ASP A 94 -34.61 5.58 13.48
CA ASP A 94 -35.25 6.90 13.43
C ASP A 94 -34.27 8.00 12.98
N ASN A 95 -32.99 7.86 13.32
CA ASN A 95 -31.93 8.78 12.88
C ASN A 95 -31.56 8.57 11.40
N GLU A 96 -31.62 7.34 10.87
CA GLU A 96 -31.41 7.08 9.44
C GLU A 96 -32.49 7.73 8.58
N HIS A 97 -33.76 7.70 8.99
CA HIS A 97 -34.83 8.39 8.27
C HIS A 97 -34.61 9.90 8.23
N LEU A 98 -34.15 10.50 9.34
CA LEU A 98 -33.82 11.93 9.40
C LEU A 98 -32.59 12.30 8.55
N GLU A 99 -31.54 11.47 8.56
CA GLU A 99 -30.34 11.67 7.75
C GLU A 99 -30.60 11.44 6.24
N ALA A 100 -31.39 10.43 5.88
CA ALA A 100 -31.77 10.15 4.50
C ALA A 100 -32.65 11.26 3.93
N GLU A 101 -33.63 11.75 4.71
CA GLU A 101 -34.42 12.93 4.32
C GLU A 101 -33.56 14.19 4.20
N ALA A 102 -32.55 14.37 5.05
CA ALA A 102 -31.64 15.51 4.98
C ALA A 102 -30.74 15.44 3.73
N LYS A 103 -30.16 14.27 3.43
CA LYS A 103 -29.37 14.04 2.21
C LYS A 103 -30.20 14.22 0.96
N GLU A 104 -31.42 13.68 0.91
CA GLU A 104 -32.33 13.86 -0.23
C GLU A 104 -32.73 15.35 -0.38
N LYS A 105 -32.88 16.10 0.71
CA LYS A 105 -33.12 17.56 0.69
C LYS A 105 -31.89 18.36 0.23
N GLU A 106 -30.67 17.92 0.54
CA GLU A 106 -29.43 18.54 0.04
C GLU A 106 -29.18 18.24 -1.43
N GLU A 107 -29.40 17.01 -1.89
CA GLU A 107 -29.32 16.61 -3.30
C GLU A 107 -30.39 17.31 -4.15
N LYS A 108 -31.61 17.47 -3.63
CA LYS A 108 -32.66 18.27 -4.30
C LYS A 108 -32.33 19.77 -4.32
N LYS A 109 -31.55 20.27 -3.35
CA LYS A 109 -31.06 21.67 -3.35
C LYS A 109 -29.90 21.89 -4.32
N SER A 110 -29.08 20.88 -4.59
CA SER A 110 -27.96 20.98 -5.54
C SER A 110 -28.38 20.84 -7.00
N THR A 111 -29.60 20.37 -7.29
CA THR A 111 -30.21 20.45 -8.63
C THR A 111 -30.68 21.86 -9.01
N VAL A 112 -29.74 22.81 -9.10
CA VAL A 112 -29.92 24.06 -9.86
C VAL A 112 -29.32 23.86 -11.24
N LYS A 113 -30.18 23.52 -12.21
CA LYS A 113 -30.01 23.54 -13.67
C LYS A 113 -28.55 23.57 -14.18
N THR A 114 -27.95 22.39 -14.33
CA THR A 114 -26.88 22.20 -15.32
C THR A 114 -27.45 21.33 -16.43
N THR A 115 -27.41 21.87 -17.65
CA THR A 115 -27.83 21.19 -18.89
C THR A 115 -27.09 19.87 -19.02
N GLN A 116 -27.79 18.82 -19.47
CA GLN A 116 -27.21 17.53 -19.87
C GLN A 116 -26.03 17.75 -20.83
N GLU A 117 -24.81 17.69 -20.30
CA GLU A 117 -23.62 17.28 -21.02
C GLU A 117 -23.12 16.03 -20.28
N GLN A 118 -22.80 14.98 -21.05
CA GLN A 118 -22.20 13.76 -20.52
C GLN A 118 -20.89 14.14 -19.83
N ASP A 119 -20.89 14.16 -18.51
CA ASP A 119 -19.68 14.44 -17.73
C ASP A 119 -18.66 13.32 -17.95
N ASP A 120 -17.57 13.70 -18.62
CA ASP A 120 -16.31 12.95 -18.71
C ASP A 120 -15.82 12.69 -17.27
N ILE A 121 -16.11 11.51 -16.71
CA ILE A 121 -15.50 11.05 -15.45
C ILE A 121 -13.98 11.10 -15.64
N SER A 122 -13.31 11.95 -14.87
CA SER A 122 -11.85 12.05 -14.87
C SER A 122 -11.22 10.66 -14.72
N LEU A 123 -10.31 10.29 -15.63
CA LEU A 123 -9.63 8.98 -15.70
C LEU A 123 -9.07 8.54 -14.33
N PHE A 124 -8.71 9.50 -13.48
CA PHE A 124 -8.14 9.29 -12.15
C PHE A 124 -9.11 8.71 -11.11
N TYR A 125 -10.43 8.74 -11.33
CA TYR A 125 -11.43 8.22 -10.40
C TYR A 125 -12.17 6.98 -10.91
N SER A 126 -11.76 6.43 -12.06
CA SER A 126 -12.43 5.30 -12.72
C SER A 126 -12.45 4.02 -11.87
N ASP A 127 -11.39 3.73 -11.10
CA ASP A 127 -11.33 2.55 -10.23
C ASP A 127 -12.10 2.74 -8.91
N ILE A 128 -12.24 3.98 -8.43
CA ILE A 128 -12.86 4.30 -7.13
C ILE A 128 -14.38 4.43 -7.26
N MET A 129 -14.86 4.96 -8.39
CA MET A 129 -16.29 5.19 -8.59
C MET A 129 -17.15 3.93 -8.38
N PRO A 130 -16.78 2.74 -8.91
CA PRO A 130 -17.53 1.50 -8.64
C PRO A 130 -17.56 1.09 -7.16
N LEU A 131 -16.57 1.52 -6.36
CA LEU A 131 -16.47 1.21 -4.94
C LEU A 131 -17.40 2.10 -4.08
N LEU A 132 -17.85 3.24 -4.62
CA LEU A 132 -18.66 4.25 -3.93
C LEU A 132 -20.16 4.21 -4.27
N VAL A 133 -20.55 3.55 -5.37
CA VAL A 133 -21.95 3.52 -5.83
C VAL A 133 -22.75 2.53 -4.98
N SER A 134 -23.24 3.00 -3.83
CA SER A 134 -24.23 2.29 -3.02
C SER A 134 -25.14 3.28 -2.29
N ASN A 135 -26.46 3.08 -2.39
CA ASN A 135 -27.44 3.79 -1.54
C ASN A 135 -27.54 3.17 -0.13
N GLU A 136 -26.64 2.24 0.20
CA GLU A 136 -26.66 1.47 1.44
C GLU A 136 -25.95 2.21 2.59
N PRO A 137 -26.30 1.89 3.86
CA PRO A 137 -25.56 2.37 5.02
C PRO A 137 -24.08 1.99 4.94
N THR A 138 -23.21 2.85 5.47
CA THR A 138 -21.76 2.66 5.45
C THR A 138 -21.22 2.27 6.82
N VAL A 139 -20.23 1.39 6.84
CA VAL A 139 -19.58 0.90 8.07
C VAL A 139 -18.44 1.83 8.51
N GLY A 140 -18.32 2.07 9.81
CA GLY A 140 -17.24 2.79 10.45
C GLY A 140 -16.07 1.90 10.92
N GLU A 141 -15.04 2.57 11.45
CA GLU A 141 -13.77 1.93 11.83
C GLU A 141 -13.93 0.89 12.95
N ASP A 142 -14.71 1.20 13.99
CA ASP A 142 -14.80 0.36 15.18
C ASP A 142 -15.53 -0.96 14.91
N ALA A 143 -16.60 -0.96 14.11
CA ALA A 143 -17.28 -2.20 13.72
C ALA A 143 -16.39 -3.08 12.83
N PHE A 144 -15.62 -2.48 11.93
CA PHE A 144 -14.67 -3.21 11.09
C PHE A 144 -13.57 -3.89 11.90
N VAL A 145 -12.98 -3.17 12.86
CA VAL A 145 -11.93 -3.71 13.74
C VAL A 145 -12.50 -4.79 14.66
N TRP A 146 -13.71 -4.58 15.18
CA TRP A 146 -14.42 -5.59 15.97
C TRP A 146 -14.67 -6.88 15.17
N LEU A 147 -15.12 -6.78 13.91
CA LEU A 147 -15.29 -7.95 13.05
C LEU A 147 -13.94 -8.65 12.81
N GLY A 148 -12.87 -7.90 12.56
CA GLY A 148 -11.53 -8.43 12.38
C GLY A 148 -10.97 -9.17 13.60
N SER A 149 -11.38 -8.79 14.83
CA SER A 149 -10.98 -9.49 16.05
C SER A 149 -11.68 -10.84 16.23
N LEU A 150 -12.87 -11.01 15.64
CA LEU A 150 -13.60 -12.27 15.62
C LEU A 150 -13.17 -13.19 14.47
N VAL A 151 -12.95 -12.61 13.30
CA VAL A 151 -12.55 -13.32 12.08
C VAL A 151 -11.35 -12.59 11.48
N PRO A 152 -10.11 -13.04 11.75
CA PRO A 152 -8.89 -12.44 11.24
C PRO A 152 -8.68 -12.79 9.76
N LEU A 153 -9.74 -12.69 8.94
CA LEU A 153 -9.70 -12.70 7.49
C LEU A 153 -9.63 -11.27 6.97
N VAL A 154 -10.55 -10.41 7.43
CA VAL A 154 -10.72 -9.05 6.92
C VAL A 154 -9.59 -8.12 7.38
N ALA A 155 -9.17 -8.28 8.63
CA ALA A 155 -8.14 -7.47 9.27
C ALA A 155 -7.52 -8.25 10.42
N ASP A 156 -6.27 -7.94 10.78
CA ASP A 156 -5.66 -8.46 12.00
C ASP A 156 -5.99 -7.53 13.18
N VAL A 157 -6.06 -8.08 14.39
CA VAL A 157 -6.29 -7.27 15.61
C VAL A 157 -5.21 -6.19 15.80
N ALA A 158 -3.97 -6.46 15.36
CA ALA A 158 -2.86 -5.52 15.49
C ALA A 158 -3.04 -4.35 14.51
N ASN A 159 -3.16 -4.62 13.22
CA ASN A 159 -3.14 -3.58 12.18
C ASN A 159 -4.52 -3.22 11.58
N GLY A 160 -5.63 -3.68 12.18
CA GLY A 160 -6.95 -3.55 11.58
C GLY A 160 -7.42 -2.10 11.37
N ARG A 161 -7.04 -1.19 12.28
CA ARG A 161 -7.32 0.25 12.12
C ARG A 161 -6.56 0.86 10.94
N PHE A 162 -5.30 0.46 10.74
CA PHE A 162 -4.48 0.88 9.59
C PHE A 162 -4.99 0.32 8.28
N THR A 163 -5.44 -0.93 8.30
CA THR A 163 -6.11 -1.59 7.18
C THR A 163 -7.36 -0.82 6.79
N PHE A 164 -8.23 -0.50 7.76
CA PHE A 164 -9.45 0.28 7.51
C PHE A 164 -9.15 1.64 6.92
N GLU A 165 -8.25 2.40 7.55
CA GLU A 165 -7.85 3.74 7.11
C GLU A 165 -7.32 3.72 5.68
N THR A 166 -6.52 2.71 5.34
CA THR A 166 -5.94 2.57 3.99
C THR A 166 -6.99 2.19 2.95
N LEU A 167 -7.92 1.27 3.27
CA LEU A 167 -8.98 0.85 2.36
C LEU A 167 -10.03 1.95 2.12
N THR A 168 -10.27 2.79 3.13
CA THR A 168 -11.33 3.81 3.12
C THR A 168 -10.82 5.24 2.93
N ALA A 169 -9.51 5.44 2.78
CA ALA A 169 -8.92 6.73 2.43
C ALA A 169 -9.56 7.34 1.15
N PRO A 170 -9.83 6.57 0.08
CA PRO A 170 -10.51 7.10 -1.10
C PRO A 170 -12.01 7.41 -0.88
N THR A 171 -12.60 6.83 0.17
CA THR A 171 -14.05 6.85 0.43
C THR A 171 -14.43 7.66 1.67
N GLY A 172 -13.55 8.57 2.12
CA GLY A 172 -13.84 9.47 3.24
C GLY A 172 -13.92 8.78 4.60
N LEU A 173 -13.13 7.72 4.81
CA LEU A 173 -13.07 6.95 6.06
C LEU A 173 -14.38 6.24 6.42
N ARG A 174 -15.16 5.89 5.40
CA ARG A 174 -16.37 5.06 5.51
C ARG A 174 -16.27 3.88 4.55
N LEU A 175 -16.59 2.68 5.04
CA LEU A 175 -16.53 1.47 4.25
C LEU A 175 -17.88 1.20 3.58
N HIS A 176 -17.88 1.24 2.25
CA HIS A 176 -19.02 0.91 1.41
C HIS A 176 -19.04 -0.58 1.07
N PHE A 177 -20.24 -1.17 0.93
CA PHE A 177 -20.38 -2.60 0.62
C PHE A 177 -19.66 -3.04 -0.65
N PRO A 178 -19.74 -2.32 -1.80
CA PRO A 178 -19.01 -2.72 -3.01
C PRO A 178 -17.49 -2.81 -2.81
N ALA A 179 -16.91 -1.87 -2.05
CA ALA A 179 -15.50 -1.91 -1.70
C ALA A 179 -15.15 -3.14 -0.85
N TYR A 180 -15.98 -3.43 0.15
CA TYR A 180 -15.80 -4.58 1.03
C TYR A 180 -15.92 -5.93 0.30
N ASP A 181 -16.96 -6.08 -0.53
CA ASP A 181 -17.19 -7.28 -1.33
C ASP A 181 -16.07 -7.50 -2.37
N MET A 182 -15.63 -6.43 -3.03
CA MET A 182 -14.48 -6.48 -3.95
C MET A 182 -13.21 -6.91 -3.22
N PHE A 183 -12.93 -6.33 -2.06
CA PHE A 183 -11.76 -6.68 -1.26
C PHE A 183 -11.74 -8.17 -0.88
N LEU A 184 -12.87 -8.73 -0.45
CA LEU A 184 -12.99 -10.17 -0.15
C LEU A 184 -12.77 -11.05 -1.39
N LYS A 185 -13.37 -10.68 -2.52
CA LYS A 185 -13.22 -11.41 -3.78
C LYS A 185 -11.79 -11.37 -4.33
N GLU A 186 -11.10 -10.25 -4.20
CA GLU A 186 -9.69 -10.14 -4.61
C GLU A 186 -8.75 -10.95 -3.69
N MET A 187 -9.03 -11.06 -2.39
CA MET A 187 -8.29 -11.98 -1.52
C MET A 187 -8.44 -13.44 -1.96
N GLU A 188 -9.66 -13.86 -2.30
CA GLU A 188 -9.96 -15.21 -2.76
C GLU A 188 -9.29 -15.53 -4.12
N LYS A 189 -9.31 -14.56 -5.05
CA LYS A 189 -8.56 -14.64 -6.32
C LYS A 189 -7.05 -14.71 -6.09
N CYS A 190 -6.52 -13.95 -5.13
CA CYS A 190 -5.10 -13.97 -4.78
C CYS A 190 -4.68 -15.36 -4.29
N VAL A 191 -5.42 -15.96 -3.35
CA VAL A 191 -5.15 -17.32 -2.86
C VAL A 191 -5.15 -18.34 -4.00
N ARG A 192 -6.18 -18.33 -4.85
CA ARG A 192 -6.25 -19.22 -6.03
C ARG A 192 -5.09 -19.01 -7.00
N HIS A 193 -4.61 -17.77 -7.13
CA HIS A 193 -3.47 -17.45 -7.99
C HIS A 193 -2.17 -18.04 -7.42
N LEU A 194 -1.94 -17.90 -6.12
CA LEU A 194 -0.76 -18.42 -5.43
C LEU A 194 -0.72 -19.95 -5.45
N GLN A 195 -1.87 -20.61 -5.27
CA GLN A 195 -1.99 -22.08 -5.34
C GLN A 195 -1.66 -22.67 -6.72
N LYS A 196 -1.86 -21.90 -7.78
CA LYS A 196 -1.56 -22.34 -9.16
C LYS A 196 -0.09 -22.18 -9.52
N GLN A 197 0.71 -21.52 -8.68
CA GLN A 197 2.12 -21.32 -8.97
C GLN A 197 2.87 -22.64 -8.87
N ALA A 198 3.73 -22.90 -9.86
CA ALA A 198 4.63 -24.04 -9.82
C ALA A 198 5.74 -23.79 -8.78
N THR A 199 6.16 -24.85 -8.11
CA THR A 199 7.32 -24.79 -7.21
C THR A 199 8.58 -24.35 -7.97
N PRO A 200 9.55 -23.71 -7.29
CA PRO A 200 10.82 -23.35 -7.90
C PRO A 200 11.55 -24.58 -8.46
N THR A 201 12.23 -24.40 -9.59
CA THR A 201 12.94 -25.46 -10.32
C THR A 201 14.04 -26.06 -9.43
N GLY A 202 14.01 -27.38 -9.27
CA GLY A 202 14.99 -28.11 -8.46
C GLY A 202 14.77 -28.02 -6.94
N VAL A 203 13.64 -27.47 -6.48
CA VAL A 203 13.34 -27.30 -5.06
C VAL A 203 12.11 -28.11 -4.65
N GLU A 204 12.27 -28.90 -3.60
CA GLU A 204 11.16 -29.49 -2.84
C GLU A 204 10.89 -28.59 -1.63
N LEU A 205 9.70 -27.97 -1.61
CA LEU A 205 9.26 -27.13 -0.49
C LEU A 205 8.90 -28.00 0.72
N ALA A 206 9.10 -27.48 1.93
CA ALA A 206 8.64 -28.15 3.15
C ALA A 206 7.11 -28.24 3.20
N GLU A 207 6.56 -29.16 4.01
CA GLU A 207 5.10 -29.37 4.12
C GLU A 207 4.35 -28.10 4.57
N ASP A 208 4.99 -27.26 5.37
CA ASP A 208 4.48 -25.98 5.86
C ASP A 208 5.05 -24.77 5.11
N GLU A 209 5.77 -24.98 4.00
CA GLU A 209 6.31 -23.90 3.17
C GLU A 209 5.34 -23.52 2.04
N CYS A 210 4.82 -22.30 2.12
CA CYS A 210 3.81 -21.77 1.20
C CYS A 210 4.39 -20.66 0.32
N ILE A 211 4.05 -20.67 -0.96
CA ILE A 211 4.35 -19.55 -1.88
C ILE A 211 3.43 -18.38 -1.56
N ILE A 212 4.01 -17.21 -1.29
CA ILE A 212 3.26 -16.01 -0.88
C ILE A 212 3.31 -14.88 -1.91
N HIS A 213 4.33 -14.84 -2.77
CA HIS A 213 4.40 -13.88 -3.89
C HIS A 213 5.31 -14.39 -5.01
N VAL A 214 4.95 -14.13 -6.28
CA VAL A 214 5.73 -14.54 -7.45
C VAL A 214 5.73 -13.45 -8.53
N GLU A 215 6.90 -13.07 -9.02
CA GLU A 215 7.04 -12.23 -10.21
C GLU A 215 8.10 -12.74 -11.18
N GLY A 216 8.04 -12.28 -12.41
CA GLY A 216 8.88 -12.76 -13.50
C GLY A 216 8.35 -14.04 -14.13
N THR A 217 7.03 -14.23 -14.14
CA THR A 217 6.31 -15.24 -14.93
C THR A 217 5.96 -14.69 -16.32
N ALA A 218 5.27 -15.45 -17.17
CA ALA A 218 4.85 -14.96 -18.49
C ALA A 218 3.90 -13.75 -18.43
N SER A 219 3.19 -13.57 -17.32
CA SER A 219 2.21 -12.50 -17.12
C SER A 219 2.75 -11.32 -16.29
N SER A 220 4.00 -11.36 -15.82
CA SER A 220 4.58 -10.31 -14.98
C SER A 220 6.01 -9.96 -15.42
N GLN A 221 6.44 -8.75 -15.07
CA GLN A 221 7.78 -8.26 -15.44
C GLN A 221 8.87 -9.09 -14.75
N ARG A 222 9.96 -9.36 -15.45
CA ARG A 222 11.13 -10.08 -14.89
C ARG A 222 11.80 -9.26 -13.78
N VAL A 223 12.42 -9.97 -12.84
CA VAL A 223 13.35 -9.40 -11.85
C VAL A 223 14.76 -9.66 -12.36
N ILE A 224 15.67 -8.70 -12.22
CA ILE A 224 17.03 -8.81 -12.73
C ILE A 224 17.99 -8.99 -11.56
N ARG A 225 18.73 -10.09 -11.52
CA ARG A 225 19.82 -10.28 -10.58
C ARG A 225 21.13 -9.77 -11.18
N HIS A 226 21.88 -8.97 -10.42
CA HIS A 226 23.20 -8.50 -10.82
C HIS A 226 24.29 -9.31 -10.12
N ILE A 227 25.29 -9.78 -10.89
CA ILE A 227 26.49 -10.45 -10.40
C ILE A 227 27.69 -9.79 -11.08
N GLY A 228 28.43 -8.98 -10.33
CA GLY A 228 29.50 -8.14 -10.87
C GLY A 228 28.98 -7.22 -11.97
N THR A 229 29.46 -7.41 -13.20
CA THR A 229 29.02 -6.67 -14.40
C THR A 229 27.94 -7.38 -15.22
N THR A 230 27.51 -8.57 -14.79
CA THR A 230 26.52 -9.38 -15.51
C THR A 230 25.13 -9.24 -14.89
N SER A 231 24.10 -9.25 -15.74
CA SER A 231 22.70 -9.10 -15.34
C SER A 231 21.89 -10.27 -15.86
N TRP A 232 21.15 -10.92 -14.96
CA TRP A 232 20.42 -12.15 -15.20
C TRP A 232 18.93 -11.90 -14.97
N PRO A 233 18.09 -11.82 -16.01
CA PRO A 233 16.65 -11.71 -15.86
C PRO A 233 16.06 -13.05 -15.41
N GLY A 234 15.13 -13.03 -14.47
CA GLY A 234 14.62 -14.23 -13.82
C GLY A 234 13.23 -14.09 -13.21
N ARG A 235 12.79 -15.21 -12.65
CA ARG A 235 11.61 -15.32 -11.79
C ARG A 235 12.06 -15.25 -10.33
N LEU A 236 11.29 -14.51 -9.53
CA LEU A 236 11.49 -14.38 -8.09
C LEU A 236 10.26 -14.92 -7.39
N THR A 237 10.46 -15.85 -6.47
CA THR A 237 9.41 -16.51 -5.69
C THR A 237 9.72 -16.32 -4.21
N LEU A 238 8.77 -15.75 -3.48
CA LEU A 238 8.84 -15.59 -2.02
C LEU A 238 7.98 -16.67 -1.35
N THR A 239 8.53 -17.30 -0.32
CA THR A 239 7.80 -18.17 0.60
C THR A 239 7.82 -17.61 2.01
N ASN A 240 7.10 -18.25 2.94
CA ASN A 240 7.15 -17.95 4.37
C ASN A 240 8.50 -18.28 5.03
N TYR A 241 9.47 -18.88 4.32
CA TYR A 241 10.80 -19.21 4.83
C TYR A 241 11.96 -18.67 4.02
N ALA A 242 11.81 -18.49 2.71
CA ALA A 242 12.93 -18.21 1.83
C ALA A 242 12.52 -17.41 0.59
N LEU A 243 13.54 -16.83 -0.04
CA LEU A 243 13.46 -16.21 -1.35
C LEU A 243 14.16 -17.12 -2.37
N TYR A 244 13.49 -17.41 -3.48
CA TYR A 244 14.01 -18.25 -4.56
C TYR A 244 14.13 -17.43 -5.84
N PHE A 245 15.33 -17.36 -6.40
CA PHE A 245 15.59 -16.71 -7.68
C PHE A 245 15.96 -17.72 -8.76
N GLU A 246 15.24 -17.69 -9.88
CA GLU A 246 15.44 -18.58 -11.02
C GLU A 246 15.82 -17.76 -12.25
N ALA A 247 17.06 -17.92 -12.73
CA ALA A 247 17.50 -17.25 -13.95
C ALA A 247 16.75 -17.80 -15.17
N SER A 248 16.36 -16.90 -16.10
CA SER A 248 15.69 -17.30 -17.34
C SER A 248 16.72 -17.93 -18.29
N GLY A 249 16.70 -19.26 -18.42
CA GLY A 249 17.49 -19.97 -19.42
C GLY A 249 16.85 -19.95 -20.81
N VAL A 250 17.55 -20.53 -21.79
CA VAL A 250 17.15 -20.53 -23.22
C VAL A 250 15.90 -21.38 -23.49
N ILE A 251 15.62 -22.39 -22.64
CA ILE A 251 14.51 -23.35 -22.82
C ILE A 251 13.70 -23.52 -21.52
N ARG A 252 14.37 -23.55 -20.38
CA ARG A 252 13.78 -23.66 -19.03
C ARG A 252 14.48 -22.69 -18.08
N TYR A 253 13.88 -22.46 -16.92
CA TYR A 253 14.57 -21.78 -15.82
C TYR A 253 15.73 -22.65 -15.33
N ASP A 254 16.80 -21.98 -14.90
CA ASP A 254 17.90 -22.64 -14.18
C ASP A 254 17.45 -23.03 -12.76
N ASP A 255 18.24 -23.88 -12.09
CA ASP A 255 17.98 -24.27 -10.70
C ASP A 255 17.90 -23.03 -9.80
N ALA A 256 16.92 -23.04 -8.88
CA ALA A 256 16.63 -21.88 -8.06
C ALA A 256 17.74 -21.61 -7.02
N LEU A 257 18.24 -20.37 -6.99
CA LEU A 257 19.05 -19.89 -5.86
C LEU A 257 18.12 -19.67 -4.66
N LYS A 258 18.32 -20.44 -3.59
CA LYS A 258 17.64 -20.25 -2.30
C LYS A 258 18.41 -19.25 -1.44
N ILE A 259 17.68 -18.28 -0.89
CA ILE A 259 18.13 -17.34 0.14
C ILE A 259 17.22 -17.56 1.35
N ASP A 260 17.78 -18.10 2.43
CA ASP A 260 17.02 -18.35 3.66
C ASP A 260 16.69 -17.01 4.33
N LEU A 261 15.45 -16.85 4.80
CA LEU A 261 14.95 -15.67 5.53
C LEU A 261 14.70 -15.97 7.01
N ARG A 262 14.96 -17.20 7.46
CA ARG A 262 14.81 -17.63 8.87
C ARG A 262 16.01 -17.23 9.73
N ASN A 263 17.19 -17.16 9.13
CA ASN A 263 18.46 -16.99 9.82
C ASN A 263 18.89 -15.51 9.92
N ASP A 264 19.44 -15.19 11.08
CA ASP A 264 20.29 -14.06 11.46
C ASP A 264 19.68 -12.69 11.81
N ALA A 265 20.20 -12.15 12.91
CA ALA A 265 20.09 -10.75 13.32
C ALA A 265 20.91 -9.79 12.44
N GLU A 266 21.77 -10.33 11.56
CA GLU A 266 22.65 -9.57 10.67
C GLU A 266 22.20 -9.57 9.20
N GLN A 267 21.15 -10.34 8.84
CA GLN A 267 20.59 -10.27 7.50
C GLN A 267 19.94 -8.91 7.29
N SER A 268 20.34 -8.20 6.23
CA SER A 268 19.84 -6.86 5.96
C SER A 268 19.33 -6.73 4.53
N VAL A 269 18.19 -6.05 4.39
CA VAL A 269 17.57 -5.74 3.09
C VAL A 269 17.43 -4.24 2.97
N LYS A 270 18.18 -3.66 2.03
CA LYS A 270 18.27 -2.21 1.85
C LYS A 270 18.01 -1.83 0.39
N PRO A 271 17.41 -0.66 0.16
CA PRO A 271 17.35 -0.11 -1.19
C PRO A 271 18.77 0.17 -1.68
N THR A 272 19.03 -0.09 -2.96
CA THR A 272 20.28 0.26 -3.61
C THR A 272 20.01 0.84 -4.99
N ALA A 273 20.85 1.78 -5.39
CA ALA A 273 20.78 2.37 -6.71
C ALA A 273 21.50 1.46 -7.72
N THR A 274 20.82 1.10 -8.80
CA THR A 274 21.39 0.37 -9.93
C THR A 274 21.15 1.13 -11.23
N GLY A 275 21.87 0.75 -12.26
CA GLY A 275 21.84 1.41 -13.55
C GLY A 275 22.73 0.65 -14.53
N PRO A 276 22.66 0.98 -15.83
CA PRO A 276 23.45 0.33 -16.85
C PRO A 276 24.93 0.27 -16.44
N TRP A 277 25.55 -0.91 -16.58
CA TRP A 277 26.95 -1.16 -16.22
C TRP A 277 27.32 -0.96 -14.74
N GLY A 278 26.36 -1.08 -13.82
CA GLY A 278 26.62 -0.97 -12.37
C GLY A 278 26.68 0.47 -11.84
N ALA A 279 26.24 1.46 -12.63
CA ALA A 279 26.15 2.84 -12.18
C ALA A 279 24.99 3.03 -11.19
N GLN A 280 25.22 3.71 -10.07
CA GLN A 280 24.21 4.04 -9.05
C GLN A 280 23.29 5.19 -9.51
N LEU A 281 22.47 4.94 -10.54
CA LEU A 281 21.66 5.98 -11.20
C LEU A 281 20.19 5.95 -10.81
N PHE A 282 19.62 4.76 -10.55
CA PHE A 282 18.20 4.60 -10.29
C PHE A 282 17.96 3.74 -9.05
N ASP A 283 17.14 4.23 -8.13
CA ASP A 283 16.76 3.49 -6.91
C ASP A 283 15.73 2.38 -7.21
N LYS A 284 16.13 1.39 -8.01
CA LYS A 284 15.27 0.32 -8.53
C LYS A 284 15.64 -1.05 -8.00
N ALA A 285 16.66 -1.16 -7.17
CA ALA A 285 17.13 -2.45 -6.67
C ALA A 285 17.07 -2.55 -5.14
N ILE A 286 17.11 -3.79 -4.69
CA ILE A 286 17.38 -4.15 -3.30
C ILE A 286 18.69 -4.93 -3.26
N VAL A 287 19.44 -4.74 -2.18
CA VAL A 287 20.57 -5.59 -1.83
C VAL A 287 20.19 -6.42 -0.61
N ILE A 288 20.46 -7.72 -0.70
CA ILE A 288 20.28 -8.68 0.40
C ILE A 288 21.67 -9.15 0.82
N GLU A 289 22.01 -8.82 2.07
CA GLU A 289 23.27 -9.21 2.70
C GLU A 289 22.97 -10.19 3.83
N SER A 290 23.71 -11.29 3.91
CA SER A 290 23.62 -12.30 4.97
C SER A 290 25.00 -12.91 5.18
N THR A 291 25.30 -13.35 6.40
CA THR A 291 26.54 -14.06 6.74
C THR A 291 26.66 -15.41 6.03
N ASP A 292 25.51 -16.04 5.73
CA ASP A 292 25.41 -17.31 5.01
C ASP A 292 25.67 -17.16 3.51
N LEU A 293 25.64 -15.94 2.97
CA LEU A 293 25.88 -15.65 1.57
C LEU A 293 27.33 -15.21 1.35
N SER A 294 28.04 -15.88 0.44
CA SER A 294 29.42 -15.50 0.09
C SER A 294 29.51 -14.13 -0.61
N GLU A 295 28.44 -13.70 -1.28
CA GLU A 295 28.32 -12.43 -1.97
C GLU A 295 26.92 -11.84 -1.75
N ALA A 296 26.83 -10.51 -1.63
CA ALA A 296 25.56 -9.80 -1.54
C ALA A 296 24.72 -10.01 -2.80
N VAL A 297 23.44 -10.32 -2.64
CA VAL A 297 22.52 -10.54 -3.77
C VAL A 297 21.82 -9.23 -4.11
N VAL A 298 22.09 -8.71 -5.30
CA VAL A 298 21.45 -7.49 -5.83
C VAL A 298 20.33 -7.88 -6.79
N LEU A 299 19.10 -7.46 -6.47
CA LEU A 299 17.90 -7.70 -7.29
C LEU A 299 17.31 -6.36 -7.72
N GLU A 300 17.26 -6.13 -9.03
CA GLU A 300 16.65 -4.96 -9.65
C GLU A 300 15.22 -5.28 -10.12
N PHE A 301 14.34 -4.31 -9.87
CA PHE A 301 12.94 -4.29 -10.28
C PHE A 301 12.73 -3.17 -11.31
N PRO A 302 12.84 -3.47 -12.61
CA PRO A 302 12.68 -2.46 -13.65
C PRO A 302 11.30 -1.81 -13.57
N GLU A 303 11.27 -0.49 -13.39
CA GLU A 303 10.05 0.31 -13.38
C GLU A 303 10.35 1.73 -13.90
N LEU A 304 9.61 2.17 -14.92
CA LEU A 304 9.89 3.41 -15.67
C LEU A 304 9.73 4.67 -14.82
N THR A 305 8.70 4.75 -13.97
CA THR A 305 8.24 6.02 -13.39
C THR A 305 8.22 6.05 -11.86
N SER A 306 8.20 4.91 -11.18
CA SER A 306 8.10 4.83 -9.72
C SER A 306 9.00 3.73 -9.14
N SER A 307 9.22 3.72 -7.83
CA SER A 307 9.88 2.61 -7.10
C SER A 307 8.90 1.67 -6.40
N THR A 308 7.60 1.83 -6.63
CA THR A 308 6.55 1.13 -5.87
C THR A 308 6.68 -0.39 -5.94
N ARG A 309 7.18 -0.94 -7.06
CA ARG A 309 7.44 -2.38 -7.21
C ARG A 309 8.60 -2.85 -6.31
N ARG A 310 9.70 -2.10 -6.29
CA ARG A 310 10.87 -2.37 -5.43
C ARG A 310 10.48 -2.27 -3.95
N ASP A 311 9.73 -1.22 -3.60
CA ASP A 311 9.28 -0.98 -2.23
C ASP A 311 8.31 -2.06 -1.74
N HIS A 312 7.44 -2.55 -2.63
CA HIS A 312 6.54 -3.67 -2.33
C HIS A 312 7.31 -4.96 -2.03
N TRP A 313 8.26 -5.35 -2.89
CA TRP A 313 9.11 -6.52 -2.65
C TRP A 313 9.93 -6.40 -1.36
N MET A 314 10.52 -5.23 -1.13
CA MET A 314 11.30 -4.97 0.07
C MET A 314 10.45 -5.12 1.34
N ALA A 315 9.22 -4.59 1.35
CA ALA A 315 8.31 -4.71 2.48
C ALA A 315 7.90 -6.17 2.75
N LEU A 316 7.60 -6.94 1.71
CA LEU A 316 7.25 -8.36 1.86
C LEU A 316 8.42 -9.20 2.41
N ILE A 317 9.64 -8.98 1.91
CA ILE A 317 10.82 -9.69 2.39
C ILE A 317 11.10 -9.35 3.86
N ARG A 318 11.05 -8.05 4.21
CA ARG A 318 11.23 -7.58 5.59
C ARG A 318 10.19 -8.16 6.53
N GLU A 319 8.94 -8.27 6.10
CA GLU A 319 7.89 -8.86 6.93
C GLU A 319 8.21 -10.31 7.33
N ILE A 320 8.68 -11.13 6.38
CA ILE A 320 9.06 -12.52 6.67
C ILE A 320 10.29 -12.58 7.57
N MET A 321 11.29 -11.75 7.33
CA MET A 321 12.48 -11.66 8.20
C MET A 321 12.09 -11.27 9.63
N PHE A 322 11.28 -10.23 9.79
CA PHE A 322 10.84 -9.75 11.10
C PHE A 322 9.92 -10.75 11.81
N LEU A 323 9.10 -11.51 11.09
CA LEU A 323 8.34 -12.63 11.65
C LEU A 323 9.28 -13.65 12.33
N HIS A 324 10.32 -14.09 11.63
CA HIS A 324 11.26 -15.08 12.18
C HIS A 324 12.09 -14.51 13.33
N GLN A 325 12.52 -13.24 13.22
CA GLN A 325 13.19 -12.54 14.32
C GLN A 325 12.29 -12.41 15.55
N PHE A 326 11.00 -12.12 15.37
CA PHE A 326 10.02 -12.06 16.45
C PHE A 326 9.84 -13.43 17.13
N LEU A 327 9.61 -14.48 16.34
CA LEU A 327 9.45 -15.86 16.86
C LEU A 327 10.67 -16.29 17.68
N SER A 328 11.88 -15.98 17.19
CA SER A 328 13.13 -16.25 17.90
C SER A 328 13.29 -15.38 19.15
N LYS A 329 13.04 -14.06 19.07
CA LYS A 329 13.22 -13.11 20.18
C LYS A 329 12.35 -13.46 21.39
N TYR A 330 11.10 -13.87 21.16
CA TYR A 330 10.15 -14.22 22.21
C TYR A 330 10.06 -15.73 22.50
N ASN A 331 10.95 -16.53 21.88
CA ASN A 331 11.08 -17.97 22.10
C ASN A 331 9.74 -18.74 21.90
N ILE A 332 9.00 -18.39 20.83
CA ILE A 332 7.70 -18.99 20.49
C ILE A 332 7.95 -20.28 19.71
N ASN A 333 8.09 -21.39 20.44
CA ASN A 333 8.43 -22.70 19.87
C ASN A 333 7.24 -23.65 19.73
N CYS A 334 6.06 -23.29 20.26
CA CYS A 334 4.87 -24.12 20.15
C CYS A 334 4.39 -24.14 18.68
N PRO A 335 4.36 -25.29 17.98
CA PRO A 335 4.07 -25.34 16.55
C PRO A 335 2.75 -24.67 16.17
N ILE A 336 1.74 -24.77 17.04
CA ILE A 336 0.42 -24.17 16.81
C ILE A 336 0.50 -22.64 16.88
N GLN A 337 1.20 -22.09 17.88
CA GLN A 337 1.36 -20.64 18.03
C GLN A 337 2.26 -20.05 16.95
N THR A 338 3.35 -20.76 16.62
CA THR A 338 4.24 -20.42 15.51
C THR A 338 3.48 -20.35 14.19
N TRP A 339 2.68 -21.39 13.89
CA TRP A 339 1.88 -21.41 12.67
C TRP A 339 0.77 -20.34 12.67
N GLU A 340 0.15 -20.06 13.81
CA GLU A 340 -0.83 -18.97 13.91
C GLU A 340 -0.21 -17.61 13.55
N MET A 341 1.03 -17.35 13.95
CA MET A 341 1.73 -16.13 13.55
C MET A 341 2.07 -16.12 12.05
N HIS A 342 2.55 -17.25 11.51
CA HIS A 342 2.69 -17.40 10.05
C HIS A 342 1.37 -17.10 9.34
N ALA A 343 0.27 -17.65 9.83
CA ALA A 343 -1.04 -17.49 9.21
C ALA A 343 -1.53 -16.04 9.23
N ARG A 344 -1.34 -15.34 10.35
CA ARG A 344 -1.66 -13.91 10.47
C ARG A 344 -0.85 -13.06 9.49
N THR A 345 0.45 -13.35 9.35
CA THR A 345 1.34 -12.68 8.38
C THR A 345 0.91 -12.96 6.94
N LEU A 346 0.63 -14.22 6.60
CA LEU A 346 0.17 -14.61 5.26
C LEU A 346 -1.15 -13.93 4.88
N LEU A 347 -2.11 -13.88 5.81
CA LEU A 347 -3.36 -13.15 5.61
C LEU A 347 -3.12 -11.64 5.45
N GLY A 348 -2.16 -11.05 6.17
CA GLY A 348 -1.72 -9.67 5.97
C GLY A 348 -1.22 -9.40 4.54
N ILE A 349 -0.40 -10.32 4.00
CA ILE A 349 0.11 -10.24 2.62
C ILE A 349 -1.02 -10.40 1.60
N ILE A 350 -1.94 -11.36 1.81
CA ILE A 350 -3.11 -11.56 0.94
C ILE A 350 -4.00 -10.30 0.92
N ARG A 351 -4.25 -9.67 2.08
CA ARG A 351 -4.98 -8.39 2.17
C ARG A 351 -4.27 -7.28 1.40
N LEU A 352 -2.94 -7.18 1.53
CA LEU A 352 -2.17 -6.18 0.78
C LEU A 352 -2.32 -6.38 -0.73
N HIS A 353 -2.21 -7.60 -1.23
CA HIS A 353 -2.41 -7.89 -2.64
C HIS A 353 -3.83 -7.54 -3.10
N ALA A 354 -4.84 -7.92 -2.32
CA ALA A 354 -6.24 -7.58 -2.62
C ALA A 354 -6.48 -6.07 -2.65
N ALA A 355 -5.91 -5.32 -1.70
CA ALA A 355 -6.03 -3.87 -1.66
C ALA A 355 -5.31 -3.20 -2.85
N ARG A 356 -4.17 -3.72 -3.29
CA ARG A 356 -3.46 -3.23 -4.49
C ARG A 356 -4.24 -3.49 -5.77
N GLU A 357 -4.88 -4.65 -5.89
CA GLU A 357 -5.75 -4.98 -7.03
C GLU A 357 -7.05 -4.18 -7.03
N MET A 358 -7.56 -3.81 -5.86
CA MET A 358 -8.72 -2.93 -5.73
C MET A 358 -8.38 -1.46 -6.02
N LEU A 359 -7.19 -1.00 -5.63
CA LEU A 359 -6.74 0.40 -5.72
C LEU A 359 -5.61 0.58 -6.75
N ARG A 360 -5.79 0.09 -7.98
CA ARG A 360 -4.71 0.00 -8.99
C ARG A 360 -4.10 1.35 -9.37
N ILE A 361 -4.92 2.39 -9.51
CA ILE A 361 -4.44 3.75 -9.85
C ILE A 361 -3.55 4.33 -8.75
N SER A 362 -3.85 4.04 -7.48
CA SER A 362 -3.10 4.54 -6.32
C SER A 362 -2.89 3.42 -5.31
N PRO A 363 -1.92 2.50 -5.57
CA PRO A 363 -1.69 1.36 -4.72
C PRO A 363 -1.34 1.79 -3.29
N PRO A 364 -1.84 1.09 -2.27
CA PRO A 364 -1.55 1.43 -0.89
C PRO A 364 -0.08 1.21 -0.53
N VAL A 365 0.38 1.94 0.48
CA VAL A 365 1.69 1.74 1.10
C VAL A 365 1.72 0.33 1.74
N PRO A 366 2.66 -0.55 1.36
CA PRO A 366 2.69 -1.94 1.80
C PRO A 366 2.65 -2.13 3.32
N THR A 367 3.38 -1.30 4.05
CA THR A 367 3.61 -1.50 5.50
C THR A 367 2.34 -1.44 6.31
N LYS A 368 1.29 -0.74 5.86
CA LYS A 368 0.00 -0.63 6.57
C LYS A 368 -0.78 -1.95 6.74
N PHE A 369 -0.45 -2.98 5.96
CA PHE A 369 -1.07 -4.31 6.03
C PHE A 369 -0.18 -5.38 6.69
N LEU A 370 1.09 -5.05 6.93
CA LEU A 370 2.13 -5.97 7.38
C LEU A 370 2.39 -5.71 8.87
N ILE A 371 2.28 -6.72 9.72
CA ILE A 371 2.27 -6.52 11.18
C ILE A 371 3.63 -6.01 11.63
N PHE A 372 4.70 -6.73 11.29
CA PHE A 372 6.02 -6.42 11.83
C PHE A 372 6.63 -5.19 11.16
N SER A 373 6.50 -5.08 9.85
CA SER A 373 6.99 -3.94 9.08
C SER A 373 6.30 -2.63 9.50
N LEU A 374 5.01 -2.68 9.87
CA LEU A 374 4.31 -1.52 10.44
C LEU A 374 4.92 -1.09 11.77
N TYR A 375 5.07 -2.02 12.71
CA TYR A 375 5.52 -1.70 14.07
C TYR A 375 7.02 -1.44 14.21
N ASP A 376 7.81 -1.82 13.21
CA ASP A 376 9.21 -1.39 13.07
C ASP A 376 9.31 0.09 12.63
N GLU A 377 8.37 0.58 11.81
CA GLU A 377 8.39 1.94 11.27
C GLU A 377 7.70 2.98 12.16
N ILE A 378 6.63 2.62 12.88
CA ILE A 378 5.85 3.58 13.66
C ILE A 378 6.44 3.81 15.07
N PRO A 379 6.33 5.04 15.62
CA PRO A 379 6.77 5.31 16.98
C PRO A 379 6.00 4.44 17.98
N LYS A 380 6.70 3.93 19.00
CA LYS A 380 6.15 3.05 20.04
C LYS A 380 5.58 1.73 19.51
N GLY A 381 5.98 1.29 18.31
CA GLY A 381 5.57 -0.01 17.80
C GLY A 381 6.22 -1.18 18.55
N ASP A 382 7.38 -0.96 19.18
CA ASP A 382 8.05 -1.89 20.09
C ASP A 382 7.13 -2.40 21.22
N TYR A 383 6.35 -1.51 21.87
CA TYR A 383 5.38 -1.92 22.89
C TYR A 383 4.32 -2.89 22.35
N VAL A 384 3.88 -2.71 21.10
CA VAL A 384 2.90 -3.61 20.49
C VAL A 384 3.52 -4.98 20.22
N LEU A 385 4.76 -5.01 19.74
CA LEU A 385 5.51 -6.26 19.53
C LEU A 385 5.83 -6.95 20.85
N GLU A 386 5.98 -6.23 21.96
CA GLU A 386 6.17 -6.82 23.29
C GLU A 386 4.90 -7.47 23.86
N GLU A 387 3.72 -6.92 23.59
CA GLU A 387 2.42 -7.44 24.08
C GLU A 387 1.81 -8.52 23.16
N LEU A 388 2.24 -8.58 21.90
CA LEU A 388 1.72 -9.53 20.91
C LEU A 388 1.89 -11.03 21.30
N PRO A 389 3.02 -11.48 21.90
CA PRO A 389 3.19 -12.85 22.36
C PRO A 389 2.16 -13.27 23.41
N ASP A 390 1.84 -12.40 24.37
CA ASP A 390 0.88 -12.72 25.43
C ASP A 390 -0.55 -12.71 24.90
N SER A 391 -0.85 -11.85 23.91
CA SER A 391 -2.09 -11.96 23.14
C SER A 391 -2.18 -13.30 22.40
N LEU A 392 -1.11 -13.74 21.74
CA LEU A 392 -1.06 -15.03 21.03
C LEU A 392 -1.30 -16.22 21.96
N ARG A 393 -0.78 -16.17 23.20
CA ARG A 393 -1.01 -17.21 24.22
C ARG A 393 -2.47 -17.29 24.66
N LYS A 394 -3.18 -16.16 24.69
CA LYS A 394 -4.62 -16.09 25.03
C LYS A 394 -5.52 -16.55 23.87
N VAL A 395 -5.02 -16.55 22.64
CA VAL A 395 -5.78 -16.99 21.46
C VAL A 395 -5.79 -18.52 21.42
N ASN A 396 -6.97 -19.11 21.60
CA ASN A 396 -7.19 -20.54 21.37
C ASN A 396 -7.09 -20.83 19.86
N SER A 397 -5.88 -21.11 19.40
CA SER A 397 -5.50 -21.36 18.00
C SER A 397 -6.20 -22.55 17.34
N GLY A 398 -6.88 -23.40 18.12
CA GLY A 398 -7.75 -24.48 17.64
C GLY A 398 -9.21 -24.09 17.36
N LYS A 399 -9.60 -22.82 17.49
CA LYS A 399 -10.97 -22.36 17.15
C LYS A 399 -11.16 -22.26 15.62
N PRO A 400 -12.37 -22.52 15.09
CA PRO A 400 -12.65 -22.48 13.65
C PRO A 400 -12.32 -21.15 12.95
N CYS A 401 -12.35 -20.02 13.66
CA CYS A 401 -11.99 -18.70 13.14
C CYS A 401 -10.58 -18.23 13.54
N SER A 402 -9.65 -19.12 13.89
CA SER A 402 -8.23 -18.74 13.98
C SER A 402 -7.67 -18.43 12.59
N ALA A 403 -6.59 -17.64 12.51
CA ALA A 403 -5.95 -17.35 11.23
C ALA A 403 -5.48 -18.64 10.55
N SER A 404 -4.95 -19.59 11.32
CA SER A 404 -4.56 -20.92 10.86
C SER A 404 -5.72 -21.68 10.23
N SER A 405 -6.88 -21.69 10.89
CA SER A 405 -8.07 -22.40 10.40
C SER A 405 -8.63 -21.76 9.14
N ILE A 406 -8.64 -20.43 9.08
CA ILE A 406 -9.07 -19.68 7.89
C ILE A 406 -8.18 -20.01 6.69
N LEU A 407 -6.86 -19.95 6.83
CA LEU A 407 -5.95 -20.34 5.74
C LEU A 407 -6.15 -21.78 5.30
N LYS A 408 -6.30 -22.70 6.26
CA LYS A 408 -6.59 -24.11 5.96
C LYS A 408 -7.89 -24.28 5.18
N SER A 409 -8.95 -23.58 5.57
CA SER A 409 -10.24 -23.59 4.85
C SER A 409 -10.18 -22.93 3.47
N MET A 410 -9.15 -22.11 3.21
CA MET A 410 -8.82 -21.59 1.89
C MET A 410 -7.85 -22.49 1.10
N HIS A 411 -7.59 -23.71 1.58
CA HIS A 411 -6.64 -24.68 1.01
C HIS A 411 -5.18 -24.22 1.02
N ILE A 412 -4.78 -23.44 2.02
CA ILE A 412 -3.37 -23.22 2.37
C ILE A 412 -3.11 -24.06 3.62
N ASP A 413 -2.51 -25.22 3.43
CA ASP A 413 -2.24 -26.16 4.51
C ASP A 413 -1.10 -25.68 5.40
N GLY A 414 -1.20 -26.03 6.68
CA GLY A 414 -0.17 -25.84 7.68
C GLY A 414 0.37 -27.16 8.21
N PRO A 415 1.28 -27.14 9.19
CA PRO A 415 1.84 -28.35 9.77
C PRO A 415 0.72 -29.23 10.36
N VAL A 416 0.85 -30.55 10.16
CA VAL A 416 -0.11 -31.52 10.69
C VAL A 416 0.04 -31.60 12.20
N VAL A 417 -0.84 -30.92 12.94
CA VAL A 417 -0.87 -31.00 14.40
C VAL A 417 -1.89 -32.03 14.87
N SER A 418 -1.44 -33.00 15.64
CA SER A 418 -2.28 -34.01 16.29
C SER A 418 -3.23 -33.39 17.32
N ASN A 419 -4.51 -33.80 17.35
CA ASN A 419 -5.54 -33.32 18.28
C ASN A 419 -5.16 -33.43 19.77
N THR A 420 -4.20 -34.29 20.14
CA THR A 420 -3.73 -34.47 21.52
C THR A 420 -2.96 -33.25 22.06
N ILE A 421 -2.27 -32.49 21.20
CA ILE A 421 -1.52 -31.28 21.60
C ILE A 421 -2.50 -30.10 21.85
N VAL A 422 -3.66 -30.12 21.18
CA VAL A 422 -4.73 -29.12 21.36
C VAL A 422 -5.37 -29.23 22.75
N GLU A 423 -5.45 -30.44 23.32
CA GLU A 423 -5.92 -30.67 24.69
C GLU A 423 -4.87 -30.27 25.76
N GLU A 424 -3.58 -30.50 25.52
CA GLU A 424 -2.52 -30.06 26.44
C GLU A 424 -2.37 -28.53 26.46
N ALA A 425 -2.51 -27.86 25.31
CA ALA A 425 -2.50 -26.39 25.22
C ALA A 425 -3.74 -25.74 25.90
N SER A 426 -4.86 -26.46 26.00
CA SER A 426 -6.08 -25.98 26.67
C SER A 426 -6.20 -26.37 28.14
N GLN A 427 -5.38 -27.31 28.65
CA GLN A 427 -5.38 -27.73 30.05
C GLN A 427 -4.47 -26.90 30.97
N VAL A 428 -3.53 -26.11 30.45
CA VAL A 428 -2.69 -25.21 31.27
C VAL A 428 -3.49 -24.00 31.82
N ASP A 429 -4.74 -23.84 31.40
CA ASP A 429 -5.55 -22.64 31.58
C ASP A 429 -6.33 -22.54 32.91
N LYS A 430 -5.78 -23.10 34.00
CA LYS A 430 -6.36 -22.98 35.35
C LYS A 430 -5.34 -22.60 36.41
N SER A 431 -4.66 -21.49 36.22
CA SER A 431 -4.28 -20.56 37.30
C SER A 431 -3.34 -19.52 36.72
N VAL A 432 -3.75 -18.25 36.73
CA VAL A 432 -3.00 -17.08 37.22
C VAL A 432 -3.94 -15.88 37.05
N ASP A 433 -4.73 -15.62 38.09
CA ASP A 433 -5.32 -14.30 38.33
C ASP A 433 -4.21 -13.43 38.94
N VAL A 434 -3.38 -12.84 38.09
CA VAL A 434 -2.49 -11.75 38.46
C VAL A 434 -3.01 -10.54 37.72
N ARG A 435 -3.54 -9.61 38.51
CA ARG A 435 -3.80 -8.23 38.14
C ARG A 435 -2.47 -7.61 37.69
N ASP A 436 -2.21 -7.68 36.40
CA ASP A 436 -1.03 -7.09 35.78
C ASP A 436 -1.36 -5.64 35.40
N ASP A 437 -0.59 -4.69 35.92
CA ASP A 437 -0.68 -3.26 35.59
C ASP A 437 -0.01 -2.96 34.21
N SER A 438 0.27 -3.99 33.40
CA SER A 438 0.80 -3.88 32.04
C SER A 438 -0.28 -3.42 31.05
N PRO A 439 0.08 -2.60 30.04
CA PRO A 439 -0.88 -2.14 29.04
C PRO A 439 -1.34 -3.32 28.16
N SER A 440 -2.65 -3.58 28.13
CA SER A 440 -3.24 -4.51 27.14
C SER A 440 -2.78 -4.21 25.70
N LEU A 441 -2.72 -5.23 24.84
CA LEU A 441 -2.38 -5.08 23.41
C LEU A 441 -3.14 -3.91 22.74
N ASP A 442 -4.45 -3.79 22.99
CA ASP A 442 -5.27 -2.69 22.47
C ASP A 442 -4.81 -1.30 22.92
N SER A 443 -4.35 -1.18 24.16
CA SER A 443 -3.80 0.08 24.68
C SER A 443 -2.45 0.42 24.06
N ALA A 444 -1.58 -0.57 23.84
CA ALA A 444 -0.31 -0.37 23.13
C ALA A 444 -0.56 0.09 21.68
N ILE A 445 -1.51 -0.54 20.97
CA ILE A 445 -1.89 -0.16 19.60
C ILE A 445 -2.45 1.28 19.54
N LYS A 446 -3.31 1.65 20.49
CA LYS A 446 -3.83 3.02 20.57
C LYS A 446 -2.72 4.03 20.79
N GLN A 447 -1.79 3.72 21.69
CA GLN A 447 -0.66 4.59 22.01
C GLN A 447 0.26 4.79 20.80
N SER A 448 0.66 3.73 20.10
CA SER A 448 1.52 3.84 18.92
C SER A 448 0.88 4.67 17.81
N ARG A 449 -0.44 4.49 17.59
CA ARG A 449 -1.20 5.26 16.60
C ARG A 449 -1.31 6.73 16.96
N GLU A 450 -1.54 7.07 18.23
CA GLU A 450 -1.58 8.47 18.66
C GLU A 450 -0.24 9.17 18.44
N GLU A 451 0.87 8.50 18.72
CA GLU A 451 2.21 9.06 18.44
C GLU A 451 2.47 9.18 16.95
N GLU A 452 2.09 8.18 16.14
CA GLU A 452 2.23 8.27 14.69
C GLU A 452 1.46 9.47 14.14
N LYS A 453 0.22 9.68 14.57
CA LYS A 453 -0.58 10.86 14.18
C LYS A 453 0.14 12.16 14.55
N ARG A 454 0.77 12.23 15.72
CA ARG A 454 1.57 13.41 16.11
C ARG A 454 2.79 13.60 15.23
N VAL A 455 3.49 12.52 14.89
CA VAL A 455 4.66 12.56 13.98
C VAL A 455 4.25 12.98 12.57
N LEU A 456 3.14 12.47 12.05
CA LEU A 456 2.60 12.84 10.73
C LEU A 456 2.20 14.32 10.68
N VAL A 457 1.51 14.81 11.72
CA VAL A 457 1.17 16.24 11.84
C VAL A 457 2.43 17.08 11.88
N ALA A 458 3.44 16.70 12.67
CA ALA A 458 4.71 17.41 12.73
C ALA A 458 5.44 17.40 11.37
N LYS A 459 5.46 16.25 10.68
CA LYS A 459 6.07 16.11 9.35
C LYS A 459 5.36 16.99 8.32
N ALA A 460 4.03 17.00 8.32
CA ALA A 460 3.24 17.87 7.44
C ALA A 460 3.56 19.35 7.67
N THR A 461 3.67 19.79 8.92
CA THR A 461 4.09 21.17 9.25
C THR A 461 5.51 21.46 8.77
N THR A 462 6.44 20.51 8.84
CA THR A 462 7.80 20.72 8.30
C THR A 462 7.86 20.74 6.77
N GLU A 463 7.02 19.97 6.09
CA GLU A 463 6.94 19.96 4.63
C GLU A 463 6.26 21.23 4.10
N GLU A 464 5.22 21.73 4.75
CA GLU A 464 4.60 23.03 4.45
C GLU A 464 5.62 24.16 4.54
N LEU A 465 6.47 24.15 5.57
CA LEU A 465 7.58 25.11 5.73
C LEU A 465 8.67 24.94 4.66
N LYS A 466 8.88 23.73 4.12
CA LYS A 466 9.82 23.48 3.00
C LYS A 466 9.24 23.96 1.67
N ASP A 467 7.95 23.76 1.43
CA ASP A 467 7.24 24.22 0.23
C ASP A 467 7.17 25.76 0.16
N GLU A 468 7.11 26.45 1.30
CA GLU A 468 7.32 27.91 1.33
C GLU A 468 8.73 28.29 0.84
N GLY A 469 9.76 27.48 1.15
CA GLY A 469 11.10 27.63 0.59
C GLY A 469 11.22 27.31 -0.92
N VAL A 470 10.27 26.55 -1.49
CA VAL A 470 10.21 26.28 -2.94
C VAL A 470 9.83 27.54 -3.74
N THR A 471 9.27 28.57 -3.11
CA THR A 471 9.05 29.88 -3.76
C THR A 471 10.34 30.53 -4.25
N ASP A 472 11.47 30.33 -3.55
CA ASP A 472 12.80 30.77 -4.00
C ASP A 472 13.26 30.00 -5.24
N SER A 473 12.88 28.71 -5.37
CA SER A 473 13.20 27.88 -6.54
C SER A 473 12.43 28.30 -7.79
N VAL A 474 11.19 28.79 -7.64
CA VAL A 474 10.43 29.42 -8.74
C VAL A 474 11.12 30.70 -9.21
N LEU A 475 11.72 31.46 -8.29
CA LEU A 475 12.49 32.66 -8.59
C LEU A 475 13.77 32.33 -9.37
N VAL A 476 14.45 31.24 -9.03
CA VAL A 476 15.62 30.73 -9.75
C VAL A 476 15.24 30.17 -11.13
N LEU A 477 14.12 29.44 -11.25
CA LEU A 477 13.66 28.88 -12.53
C LEU A 477 13.19 29.98 -13.49
N THR A 478 12.49 31.00 -12.98
CA THR A 478 12.11 32.18 -13.77
C THR A 478 13.34 32.96 -14.23
N GLU A 479 14.40 33.02 -13.42
CA GLU A 479 15.68 33.62 -13.78
C GLU A 479 16.47 32.83 -14.84
N LEU A 480 16.44 31.50 -14.80
CA LEU A 480 17.01 30.61 -15.82
C LEU A 480 16.26 30.66 -17.16
N LEU A 481 14.95 30.95 -17.14
CA LEU A 481 14.10 31.06 -18.33
C LEU A 481 14.09 32.45 -18.98
N LYS A 482 14.68 33.47 -18.35
CA LYS A 482 14.87 34.83 -18.92
C LYS A 482 15.41 34.84 -20.36
N PRO A 483 16.45 34.05 -20.75
CA PRO A 483 16.94 34.04 -22.13
C PRO A 483 15.93 33.48 -23.16
N LEU A 484 14.98 32.65 -22.72
CA LEU A 484 13.94 32.03 -23.57
C LEU A 484 12.70 32.93 -23.76
N GLN A 485 12.42 33.81 -22.80
CA GLN A 485 11.33 34.80 -22.92
C GLN A 485 11.48 35.70 -24.15
N ASN A 486 12.71 35.98 -24.58
CA ASN A 486 12.97 36.77 -25.79
C ASN A 486 12.58 36.06 -27.10
N ALA A 487 12.43 34.73 -27.10
CA ALA A 487 12.02 33.95 -28.28
C ALA A 487 10.48 33.84 -28.42
N VAL A 488 9.74 33.95 -27.31
CA VAL A 488 8.26 33.89 -27.26
C VAL A 488 7.59 34.94 -28.16
N PRO A 489 7.96 36.24 -28.13
CA PRO A 489 7.32 37.24 -29.00
C PRO A 489 7.69 37.03 -30.48
N TRP A 490 8.82 36.41 -30.80
CA TRP A 490 9.17 36.06 -32.17
C TRP A 490 8.29 34.92 -32.71
N LEU A 491 8.06 33.88 -31.89
CA LEU A 491 7.15 32.79 -32.23
C LEU A 491 5.69 33.25 -32.31
N GLN A 492 5.24 34.12 -31.40
CA GLN A 492 3.91 34.72 -31.47
C GLN A 492 3.71 35.48 -32.78
N LYS A 493 4.68 36.28 -33.25
CA LYS A 493 4.59 36.99 -34.54
C LYS A 493 4.46 36.09 -35.76
N ILE A 494 4.99 34.86 -35.67
CA ILE A 494 4.83 33.83 -36.70
C ILE A 494 3.40 33.29 -36.63
N PHE A 495 2.89 32.94 -35.45
CA PHE A 495 1.52 32.43 -35.31
C PHE A 495 0.42 33.48 -35.57
N THR A 496 0.69 34.77 -35.35
CA THR A 496 -0.27 35.87 -35.61
C THR A 496 -0.26 36.37 -37.05
N TRP A 497 0.49 35.74 -37.96
CA TRP A 497 0.54 36.08 -39.39
C TRP A 497 0.99 37.52 -39.70
N GLU A 498 1.74 38.18 -38.81
CA GLU A 498 2.23 39.55 -39.03
C GLU A 498 3.22 39.66 -40.21
N LYS A 499 3.91 38.55 -40.58
CA LYS A 499 4.88 38.50 -41.69
C LYS A 499 4.61 37.30 -42.62
N PRO A 500 3.73 37.43 -43.62
CA PRO A 500 3.20 36.30 -44.40
C PRO A 500 4.28 35.48 -45.14
N ILE A 501 5.34 36.13 -45.62
CA ILE A 501 6.44 35.45 -46.33
C ILE A 501 7.25 34.55 -45.37
N ALA A 502 7.46 34.99 -44.13
CA ALA A 502 8.22 34.23 -43.14
C ALA A 502 7.41 33.03 -42.62
N THR A 503 6.11 33.19 -42.42
CA THR A 503 5.21 32.10 -42.04
C THR A 503 5.12 31.02 -43.11
N VAL A 504 4.97 31.40 -44.38
CA VAL A 504 4.93 30.45 -45.50
C VAL A 504 6.25 29.69 -45.62
N ALA A 505 7.39 30.35 -45.43
CA ALA A 505 8.69 29.68 -45.43
C ALA A 505 8.84 28.67 -44.29
N VAL A 506 8.39 29.02 -43.07
CA VAL A 506 8.43 28.13 -41.90
C VAL A 506 7.50 26.94 -42.07
N LEU A 507 6.29 27.14 -42.62
CA LEU A 507 5.34 26.07 -42.93
C LEU A 507 5.84 25.13 -44.04
N ALA A 508 6.47 25.68 -45.08
CA ALA A 508 7.08 24.87 -46.14
C ALA A 508 8.25 24.05 -45.57
N LEU A 509 9.07 24.63 -44.69
CA LEU A 509 10.18 23.93 -44.06
C LEU A 509 9.70 22.80 -43.13
N SER A 510 8.65 23.03 -42.33
CA SER A 510 8.07 22.00 -41.46
C SER A 510 7.43 20.86 -42.25
N LEU A 511 6.75 21.17 -43.37
CA LEU A 511 6.24 20.17 -44.32
C LEU A 511 7.35 19.35 -44.97
N ILE A 512 8.48 19.97 -45.33
CA ILE A 512 9.63 19.25 -45.89
C ILE A 512 10.29 18.34 -44.83
N ILE A 513 10.42 18.81 -43.59
CA ILE A 513 11.02 18.04 -42.49
C ILE A 513 10.16 16.82 -42.13
N THR A 514 8.84 16.97 -42.13
CA THR A 514 7.90 15.86 -41.87
C THR A 514 7.84 14.90 -43.06
N TYR A 515 7.79 15.39 -44.29
CA TYR A 515 7.82 14.57 -45.50
C TYR A 515 9.11 13.74 -45.65
N MET A 516 10.25 14.27 -45.20
CA MET A 516 11.53 13.56 -45.25
C MET A 516 11.83 12.71 -44.00
N GLU A 517 10.92 12.63 -43.02
CA GLU A 517 11.10 11.94 -41.72
C GLU A 517 12.34 12.39 -40.92
N TRP A 518 12.76 13.66 -41.04
CA TRP A 518 13.99 14.17 -40.41
C TRP A 518 13.79 14.73 -38.99
N VAL A 519 12.63 14.48 -38.38
CA VAL A 519 12.22 15.04 -37.08
C VAL A 519 13.28 14.79 -35.98
N GLY A 520 13.87 13.60 -35.93
CA GLY A 520 14.92 13.29 -34.96
C GLY A 520 16.22 14.08 -35.18
N LYS A 521 16.62 14.28 -36.45
CA LYS A 521 17.86 15.01 -36.80
C LYS A 521 17.70 16.51 -36.55
N THR A 522 16.52 17.07 -36.83
CA THR A 522 16.22 18.49 -36.56
C THR A 522 16.10 18.75 -35.06
N ALA A 523 15.52 17.84 -34.29
CA ALA A 523 15.50 17.92 -32.82
C ALA A 523 16.93 17.90 -32.24
N ALA A 524 17.80 17.01 -32.73
CA ALA A 524 19.20 16.96 -32.31
C ALA A 524 19.96 18.26 -32.66
N ALA A 525 19.78 18.80 -33.87
CA ALA A 525 20.38 20.06 -34.28
C ALA A 525 19.90 21.24 -33.42
N PHE A 526 18.62 21.25 -33.03
CA PHE A 526 18.06 22.26 -32.14
C PHE A 526 18.70 22.19 -30.74
N LEU A 527 18.87 21.00 -30.17
CA LEU A 527 19.55 20.83 -28.88
C LEU A 527 21.01 21.31 -28.92
N VAL A 528 21.73 21.00 -30.00
CA VAL A 528 23.11 21.51 -30.20
C VAL A 528 23.12 23.04 -30.29
N TRP A 529 22.14 23.64 -30.97
CA TRP A 529 22.01 25.09 -31.05
C TRP A 529 21.74 25.75 -29.69
N VAL A 530 20.90 25.13 -28.85
CA VAL A 530 20.66 25.57 -27.47
C VAL A 530 21.96 25.52 -26.66
N ILE A 531 22.73 24.44 -26.76
CA ILE A 531 24.03 24.32 -26.07
C ILE A 531 25.01 25.41 -26.51
N ILE A 532 25.10 25.70 -27.82
CA ILE A 532 25.94 26.79 -28.33
C ILE A 532 25.50 28.15 -27.80
N LYS A 533 24.19 28.39 -27.67
CA LYS A 533 23.64 29.61 -27.09
C LYS A 533 23.93 29.72 -25.60
N MET A 534 23.84 28.63 -24.84
CA MET A 534 24.23 28.59 -23.44
C MET A 534 25.73 28.86 -23.26
N LEU A 535 26.58 28.32 -24.14
CA LEU A 535 28.02 28.58 -24.13
C LEU A 535 28.34 30.05 -24.43
N LYS A 536 27.69 30.66 -25.42
CA LYS A 536 27.84 32.10 -25.70
C LYS A 536 27.38 32.98 -24.54
N ALA A 537 26.24 32.67 -23.92
CA ALA A 537 25.76 33.40 -22.76
C ALA A 537 26.72 33.26 -21.55
N ARG A 538 27.38 32.10 -21.41
CA ARG A 538 28.41 31.88 -20.39
C ARG A 538 29.68 32.69 -20.66
N GLU A 539 30.07 32.82 -21.92
CA GLU A 539 31.25 33.59 -22.36
C GLU A 539 31.02 35.11 -22.23
N GLU A 540 29.82 35.59 -22.56
CA GLU A 540 29.40 36.98 -22.36
C GLU A 540 29.36 37.36 -20.85
N LYS A 541 28.88 36.45 -20.00
CA LYS A 541 28.85 36.64 -18.53
C LYS A 541 30.25 36.63 -17.89
N LEU A 542 31.22 35.96 -18.52
CA LEU A 542 32.64 36.01 -18.10
C LEU A 542 33.32 37.33 -18.55
N ASN A 543 32.97 37.86 -19.72
CA ASN A 543 33.48 39.14 -20.20
C ASN A 543 32.93 40.35 -19.41
N GLU A 544 31.69 40.29 -18.90
CA GLU A 544 31.15 41.31 -17.98
C GLU A 544 31.92 41.35 -16.65
N LYS A 545 32.31 40.19 -16.09
CA LYS A 545 33.10 40.12 -14.84
C LYS A 545 34.55 40.62 -14.99
N CYS A 546 35.10 40.67 -16.22
CA CYS A 546 36.48 41.12 -16.44
C CYS A 546 36.64 42.62 -16.66
N ASN A 547 35.56 43.38 -16.88
CA ASN A 547 35.63 44.83 -17.13
C ASN A 547 35.33 45.70 -15.90
N GLU A 548 35.04 45.12 -14.74
CA GLU A 548 34.78 45.86 -13.51
C GLU A 548 35.47 45.24 -12.28
N ILE A 549 36.81 45.21 -12.30
CA ILE A 549 37.59 45.11 -11.05
C ILE A 549 38.80 46.05 -11.14
N VAL A 550 38.59 47.32 -10.82
CA VAL A 550 39.66 48.22 -10.34
C VAL A 550 39.51 48.30 -8.82
N ILE A 551 40.11 47.38 -8.06
CA ILE A 551 40.41 47.61 -6.64
C ILE A 551 41.75 46.98 -6.27
N SER A 552 42.71 47.88 -6.01
CA SER A 552 43.67 47.93 -4.92
C SER A 552 44.13 46.61 -4.27
N ARG A 553 45.43 46.36 -4.44
CA ARG A 553 46.29 45.54 -3.60
C ARG A 553 46.24 45.99 -2.12
N SER A 554 45.36 45.40 -1.32
CA SER A 554 45.52 45.29 0.15
C SER A 554 44.53 44.29 0.72
N ASN A 555 44.97 43.04 0.86
CA ASN A 555 44.82 42.18 2.04
C ASN A 555 45.02 40.73 1.59
N MET A 556 46.24 40.25 1.84
CA MET A 556 46.63 38.86 1.68
C MET A 556 46.24 38.08 2.95
N ALA A 557 45.94 36.80 2.73
CA ALA A 557 46.11 35.67 3.64
C ALA A 557 45.12 35.50 4.80
N SER A 558 44.30 34.44 4.70
CA SER A 558 43.98 33.56 5.82
C SER A 558 43.46 32.24 5.27
N ASP A 559 44.02 31.15 5.78
CA ASP A 559 43.85 29.76 5.34
C ASP A 559 42.38 29.30 5.33
N GLN A 560 41.93 28.73 4.21
CA GLN A 560 40.74 27.87 4.17
C GLN A 560 41.22 26.44 3.93
N SER A 561 40.91 25.55 4.88
CA SER A 561 41.38 24.17 4.84
C SER A 561 40.68 23.41 3.70
N THR A 562 41.38 22.45 3.12
CA THR A 562 40.88 21.56 2.05
C THR A 562 39.59 20.84 2.44
N MET A 563 39.31 20.68 3.73
CA MET A 563 38.10 20.04 4.25
C MET A 563 36.86 20.92 4.09
N ASP A 564 36.97 22.24 4.30
CA ASP A 564 35.85 23.18 4.09
C ASP A 564 35.51 23.35 2.61
N SER A 565 36.51 23.22 1.73
CA SER A 565 36.31 23.19 0.27
C SER A 565 35.62 21.90 -0.18
N ILE A 566 35.89 20.76 0.44
CA ILE A 566 35.25 19.49 0.10
C ILE A 566 33.83 19.44 0.64
N VAL A 567 33.59 19.93 1.87
CA VAL A 567 32.26 20.02 2.46
C VAL A 567 31.38 21.01 1.68
N SER A 568 31.93 22.16 1.29
CA SER A 568 31.22 23.12 0.42
C SER A 568 30.94 22.56 -0.98
N ALA A 569 31.86 21.76 -1.55
CA ALA A 569 31.63 21.07 -2.83
C ALA A 569 30.59 19.94 -2.72
N GLN A 570 30.57 19.18 -1.61
CA GLN A 570 29.53 18.18 -1.34
C GLN A 570 28.18 18.82 -1.11
N HIS A 571 28.12 19.94 -0.36
CA HIS A 571 26.88 20.68 -0.17
C HIS A 571 26.37 21.25 -1.50
N GLY A 572 27.27 21.78 -2.33
CA GLY A 572 26.96 22.24 -3.70
C GLY A 572 26.45 21.12 -4.61
N LEU A 573 26.99 19.90 -4.49
CA LEU A 573 26.51 18.73 -5.24
C LEU A 573 25.11 18.31 -4.80
N TYR A 574 24.83 18.34 -3.50
CA TYR A 574 23.48 18.08 -2.97
C TYR A 574 22.47 19.13 -3.45
N THR A 575 22.83 20.41 -3.47
CA THR A 575 21.94 21.47 -3.99
C THR A 575 21.69 21.31 -5.49
N VAL A 576 22.69 20.88 -6.27
CA VAL A 576 22.52 20.59 -7.70
C VAL A 576 21.62 19.38 -7.91
N HIS A 577 21.73 18.34 -7.08
CA HIS A 577 20.88 17.16 -7.15
C HIS A 577 19.41 17.52 -6.85
N GLU A 578 19.17 18.32 -5.82
CA GLU A 578 17.85 18.81 -5.44
C GLU A 578 17.23 19.70 -6.53
N MET A 579 18.01 20.64 -7.08
CA MET A 579 17.60 21.47 -8.23
C MET A 579 17.26 20.64 -9.47
N MET A 580 18.02 19.58 -9.75
CA MET A 580 17.78 18.68 -10.88
C MET A 580 16.51 17.87 -10.68
N GLN A 581 16.24 17.41 -9.46
CA GLN A 581 15.03 16.68 -9.10
C GLN A 581 13.78 17.58 -9.23
N ILE A 582 13.86 18.83 -8.75
CA ILE A 582 12.81 19.85 -8.91
C ILE A 582 12.55 20.15 -10.39
N ALA A 583 13.61 20.31 -11.20
CA ALA A 583 13.49 20.55 -12.64
C ALA A 583 12.83 19.36 -13.37
N ASN A 584 13.13 18.12 -12.95
CA ASN A 584 12.54 16.93 -13.55
C ASN A 584 11.06 16.80 -13.20
N ILE A 585 10.68 17.09 -11.95
CA ILE A 585 9.27 17.15 -11.50
C ILE A 585 8.51 18.25 -12.25
N ALA A 586 9.12 19.42 -12.44
CA ALA A 586 8.52 20.52 -13.20
C ALA A 586 8.31 20.13 -14.68
N MET A 587 9.30 19.47 -15.31
CA MET A 587 9.15 18.94 -16.67
C MET A 587 8.02 17.91 -16.76
N LEU A 588 7.93 16.97 -15.82
CA LEU A 588 6.86 15.96 -15.78
C LEU A 588 5.48 16.60 -15.61
N LYS A 589 5.35 17.64 -14.78
CA LYS A 589 4.12 18.42 -14.63
C LYS A 589 3.74 19.16 -15.91
N ILE A 590 4.71 19.79 -16.58
CA ILE A 590 4.50 20.48 -17.87
C ILE A 590 4.11 19.48 -18.96
N TRP A 591 4.76 18.31 -19.00
CA TRP A 591 4.47 17.23 -19.94
C TRP A 591 3.08 16.64 -19.71
N SER A 592 2.68 16.46 -18.46
CA SER A 592 1.33 16.07 -18.05
C SER A 592 0.27 17.08 -18.51
N ILE A 593 0.52 18.39 -18.32
CA ILE A 593 -0.38 19.45 -18.78
C ILE A 593 -0.46 19.48 -20.32
N LEU A 594 0.64 19.27 -21.03
CA LEU A 594 0.68 19.23 -22.49
C LEU A 594 -0.07 18.03 -23.06
N ILE A 595 0.04 16.86 -22.45
CA ILE A 595 -0.67 15.64 -22.87
C ILE A 595 -2.16 15.73 -22.51
N SER A 596 -2.52 16.36 -21.39
CA SER A 596 -3.94 16.55 -21.02
C SER A 596 -4.75 17.37 -22.05
N LYS A 597 -4.07 18.10 -22.95
CA LYS A 597 -4.69 18.88 -24.03
C LYS A 597 -4.63 18.23 -25.40
N ALA A 598 -3.93 17.11 -25.55
CA ALA A 598 -3.78 16.39 -26.81
C ALA A 598 -4.43 15.00 -26.69
N ASP A 599 -5.76 14.96 -26.81
CA ASP A 599 -6.50 13.92 -27.56
C ASP A 599 -8.03 14.14 -27.46
N LYS A 600 -8.60 14.75 -28.51
CA LYS A 600 -10.04 14.67 -28.83
C LYS A 600 -10.31 14.58 -30.35
N LEU A 601 -9.32 14.20 -31.19
CA LEU A 601 -9.45 14.31 -32.65
C LEU A 601 -8.92 13.14 -33.51
N GLN A 602 -8.77 11.92 -32.98
CA GLN A 602 -8.53 10.73 -33.82
C GLN A 602 -9.33 9.50 -33.35
N ALA A 603 -10.60 9.46 -33.74
CA ALA A 603 -11.39 8.22 -33.83
C ALA A 603 -12.61 8.42 -34.77
N ILE A 604 -12.35 8.82 -36.02
CA ILE A 604 -13.25 8.54 -37.16
C ILE A 604 -12.34 8.23 -38.35
N GLU A 605 -12.00 6.95 -38.50
CA GLU A 605 -11.99 6.18 -39.75
C GLU A 605 -11.79 4.69 -39.46
#